data_AF-A0A944IZ35-F1
#
_entry.id   AF-A0A944IZ35-F1
#
_cell.length_a   1.000
_cell.length_b   1.000
_cell.length_c   1.000
_cell.angle_alpha   90.00
_cell.angle_beta   90.00
_cell.angle_gamma   90.00
#
_symmetry.space_group_name_H-M   'P 1'
#
loop_
_entity.id
_entity.type
_entity.pdbx_description
1 polymer ?
#
loop_
_entity_poly.entity_id
_entity_poly.type
_entity_poly.pdbx_seq_one_letter_code
_entity_poly.pdbx_strand_id
1 'polypeptide(L)'
;MSDPYETTEAHLERLLGRALNSYDLPDGLVERLGTALAHSSSLYTTHHSPAAGLWRETHRHTYLLADGGAVSLWELAYRLEGDRTIRHEIFAGTAEASLAVARLFGEIPSKSILTEESPEADVAALSALFATSDPARRHREYEVDQSADHARRVLRRAENTDRPGERVARRLRSAYAHQITQAFGGRQCLADGRDAGFSLYEHAFVLLDGGEISLWEVEHTATPDGRHMCEVYETEAVARGAMKLRARVR
;
A
#
# COMPACT_ATOMS: atom_id res chain seq x y z
N MET A 1 -3.91 14.79 -5.10
CA MET A 1 -3.21 14.89 -6.41
C MET A 1 -1.97 15.73 -6.18
N SER A 2 -0.78 15.13 -6.26
CA SER A 2 0.47 15.89 -6.21
C SER A 2 0.73 16.53 -7.56
N ASP A 3 1.11 17.80 -7.54
CA ASP A 3 1.46 18.59 -8.72
C ASP A 3 2.78 18.04 -9.30
N PRO A 4 2.87 17.69 -10.60
CA PRO A 4 4.08 17.10 -11.20
C PRO A 4 5.32 18.00 -11.19
N TYR A 5 5.22 19.24 -10.69
CA TYR A 5 6.33 20.18 -10.52
C TYR A 5 6.58 20.61 -9.06
N GLU A 6 5.98 19.92 -8.08
CA GLU A 6 6.19 20.23 -6.66
C GLU A 6 7.63 19.93 -6.25
N THR A 7 8.36 20.95 -5.79
CA THR A 7 9.71 20.78 -5.24
C THR A 7 9.64 20.04 -3.90
N THR A 8 10.72 19.38 -3.50
CA THR A 8 10.79 18.69 -2.21
C THR A 8 10.52 19.63 -1.04
N GLU A 9 11.04 20.86 -1.11
CA GLU A 9 10.79 21.93 -0.14
C GLU A 9 9.31 22.34 -0.12
N ALA A 10 8.69 22.60 -1.27
CA ALA A 10 7.28 22.96 -1.34
C ALA A 10 6.36 21.85 -0.81
N HIS A 11 6.68 20.59 -1.10
CA HIS A 11 5.96 19.43 -0.57
C HIS A 11 6.08 19.33 0.94
N LEU A 12 7.29 19.54 1.49
CA LEU A 12 7.54 19.55 2.93
C LEU A 12 6.81 20.69 3.63
N GLU A 13 6.89 21.91 3.11
CA GLU A 13 6.18 23.08 3.66
C GLU A 13 4.66 22.87 3.66
N ARG A 14 4.11 22.34 2.55
CA ARG A 14 2.68 22.02 2.47
C ARG A 14 2.28 20.91 3.44
N LEU A 15 3.16 19.94 3.68
CA LEU A 15 2.95 18.86 4.63
C LEU A 15 2.91 19.40 6.06
N LEU A 16 3.95 20.12 6.48
CA LEU A 16 4.04 20.71 7.81
C LEU A 16 2.96 21.78 8.05
N GLY A 17 2.64 22.59 7.05
CA GLY A 17 1.67 23.69 7.17
C GLY A 17 0.21 23.23 7.29
N ARG A 18 -0.15 22.05 6.76
CA ARG A 18 -1.52 21.52 6.88
C ARG A 18 -1.74 20.64 8.11
N ALA A 19 -0.66 20.12 8.69
CA ALA A 19 -0.76 19.19 9.80
C ALA A 19 -1.05 19.92 11.11
N LEU A 20 -1.99 19.37 11.87
CA LEU A 20 -2.43 19.94 13.14
C LEU A 20 -1.38 19.85 14.24
N ASN A 21 -0.41 18.95 14.09
CA ASN A 21 0.60 18.61 15.10
C ASN A 21 2.03 18.74 14.55
N SER A 22 2.25 19.58 13.52
CA SER A 22 3.60 19.76 12.94
C SER A 22 4.63 20.27 13.96
N TYR A 23 4.18 20.96 15.00
CA TYR A 23 5.00 21.43 16.13
C TYR A 23 5.49 20.30 17.06
N ASP A 24 4.91 19.09 16.98
CA ASP A 24 5.32 17.95 17.81
C ASP A 24 6.52 17.19 17.21
N LEU A 25 6.94 17.53 15.99
CA LEU A 25 8.11 16.92 15.37
C LEU A 25 9.40 17.44 16.01
N PRO A 26 10.42 16.57 16.25
CA PRO A 26 11.70 17.02 16.78
C PRO A 26 12.36 18.06 15.87
N ASP A 27 12.86 19.16 16.43
CA ASP A 27 13.51 20.23 15.66
C ASP A 27 14.66 19.70 14.78
N GLY A 28 15.48 18.80 15.32
CA GLY A 28 16.57 18.17 14.56
C GLY A 28 16.08 17.29 13.39
N LEU A 29 14.86 16.76 13.45
CA LEU A 29 14.24 16.06 12.32
C LEU A 29 13.82 17.06 11.24
N VAL A 30 13.21 18.18 11.64
CA VAL A 30 12.77 19.25 10.72
C VAL A 30 13.96 19.90 10.01
N GLU A 31 15.03 20.22 10.76
CA GLU A 31 16.28 20.75 10.20
C GLU A 31 16.90 19.78 9.19
N ARG A 32 16.93 18.47 9.51
CA ARG A 32 17.43 17.44 8.59
C ARG A 32 16.58 17.36 7.33
N LEU A 33 15.25 17.38 7.46
CA LEU A 33 14.34 17.37 6.32
C LEU A 33 14.51 18.60 5.41
N GLY A 34 14.97 19.73 5.95
CA GLY A 34 15.36 20.90 5.17
C GLY A 34 16.52 20.65 4.18
N THR A 35 17.28 19.57 4.36
CA THR A 35 18.37 19.15 3.45
C THR A 35 17.92 18.11 2.41
N ALA A 36 16.62 17.83 2.32
CA ALA A 36 16.10 16.79 1.44
C ALA A 36 16.24 17.16 -0.05
N LEU A 37 16.89 16.28 -0.81
CA LEU A 37 17.12 16.44 -2.25
C LEU A 37 15.95 15.92 -3.08
N ALA A 38 15.30 14.85 -2.61
CA ALA A 38 14.18 14.22 -3.28
C ALA A 38 13.17 13.70 -2.27
N HIS A 39 11.93 13.53 -2.72
CA HIS A 39 10.88 12.91 -1.92
C HIS A 39 10.08 11.88 -2.73
N SER A 40 9.49 10.94 -2.02
CA SER A 40 8.52 9.98 -2.54
C SER A 40 7.37 9.87 -1.56
N SER A 41 6.14 9.99 -2.07
CA SER A 41 4.92 9.85 -1.27
C SER A 41 4.18 8.60 -1.70
N SER A 42 3.88 7.72 -0.75
CA SER A 42 3.11 6.49 -0.99
C SER A 42 1.95 6.40 -0.03
N LEU A 43 0.76 6.08 -0.53
CA LEU A 43 -0.37 5.70 0.29
C LEU A 43 -0.07 4.35 0.97
N TYR A 44 -0.22 4.29 2.29
CA TYR A 44 0.06 3.11 3.10
C TYR A 44 -1.21 2.32 3.39
N THR A 45 -2.25 2.98 3.93
CA THR A 45 -3.56 2.37 4.18
C THR A 45 -4.67 3.35 3.87
N THR A 46 -5.82 2.83 3.46
CA THR A 46 -7.08 3.58 3.38
C THR A 46 -8.14 2.81 4.15
N HIS A 47 -8.99 3.54 4.86
CA HIS A 47 -10.15 2.97 5.51
C HIS A 47 -11.33 3.88 5.28
N HIS A 48 -12.34 3.32 4.62
CA HIS A 48 -13.56 4.02 4.27
C HIS A 48 -14.71 3.21 4.82
N SER A 49 -15.45 3.79 5.76
CA SER A 49 -16.71 3.23 6.24
C SER A 49 -17.84 4.16 5.80
N PRO A 50 -18.48 3.87 4.65
CA PRO A 50 -19.58 4.69 4.14
C PRO A 50 -20.76 4.74 5.11
N ALA A 51 -20.99 3.67 5.88
CA ALA A 51 -22.08 3.56 6.83
C ALA A 51 -21.89 4.46 8.07
N ALA A 52 -20.65 4.67 8.50
CA ALA A 52 -20.31 5.53 9.65
C ALA A 52 -19.83 6.93 9.24
N GLY A 53 -19.72 7.22 7.94
CA GLY A 53 -19.15 8.48 7.44
C GLY A 53 -17.67 8.69 7.77
N LEU A 54 -16.99 7.65 8.29
CA LEU A 54 -15.59 7.67 8.69
C LEU A 54 -14.71 7.42 7.48
N TRP A 55 -13.71 8.26 7.31
CA TRP A 55 -12.74 8.18 6.23
C TRP A 55 -11.36 8.46 6.80
N ARG A 56 -10.39 7.58 6.53
CA ARG A 56 -8.99 7.86 6.83
C ARG A 56 -8.08 7.29 5.77
N GLU A 57 -6.94 7.95 5.60
CA GLU A 57 -5.85 7.54 4.74
C GLU A 57 -4.54 7.79 5.47
N THR A 58 -3.67 6.79 5.53
CA THR A 58 -2.31 6.93 6.04
C THR A 58 -1.36 6.97 4.86
N HIS A 59 -0.55 8.03 4.76
CA HIS A 59 0.49 8.19 3.76
C HIS A 59 1.87 8.11 4.41
N ARG A 60 2.84 7.58 3.67
CA ARG A 60 4.26 7.60 4.01
C ARG A 60 5.00 8.49 3.03
N HIS A 61 5.65 9.52 3.54
CA HIS A 61 6.53 10.42 2.79
C HIS A 61 7.97 10.09 3.12
N THR A 62 8.76 9.67 2.15
CA THR A 62 10.18 9.36 2.32
C THR A 62 11.01 10.41 1.62
N TYR A 63 11.98 10.96 2.33
CA TYR A 63 12.87 12.02 1.89
C TYR A 63 14.30 11.48 1.82
N LEU A 64 14.96 11.72 0.69
CA LEU A 64 16.39 11.44 0.51
C LEU A 64 17.17 12.70 0.90
N LEU A 65 18.09 12.56 1.86
CA LEU A 65 18.87 13.65 2.42
C LEU A 65 20.20 13.84 1.68
N ALA A 66 20.81 15.02 1.84
CA ALA A 66 22.10 15.34 1.26
C ALA A 66 23.27 14.49 1.81
N ASP A 67 23.12 13.93 3.02
CA ASP A 67 24.08 12.99 3.62
C ASP A 67 23.99 11.56 3.03
N GLY A 68 23.07 11.33 2.08
CA GLY A 68 22.79 10.03 1.48
C GLY A 68 21.83 9.15 2.30
N GLY A 69 21.41 9.61 3.48
CA GLY A 69 20.42 8.95 4.31
C GLY A 69 18.99 9.17 3.82
N ALA A 70 18.05 8.41 4.38
CA ALA A 70 16.62 8.57 4.11
C ALA A 70 15.86 8.72 5.43
N VAL A 71 14.83 9.58 5.42
CA VAL A 71 13.94 9.83 6.54
C VAL A 71 12.50 9.67 6.07
N SER A 72 11.64 9.06 6.89
CA SER A 72 10.22 8.92 6.60
C SER A 72 9.36 9.72 7.58
N LEU A 73 8.32 10.35 7.06
CA LEU A 73 7.21 10.93 7.81
C LEU A 73 5.92 10.19 7.48
N TRP A 74 5.06 10.06 8.46
CA TRP A 74 3.77 9.38 8.37
C TRP A 74 2.65 10.39 8.50
N GLU A 75 1.87 10.59 7.45
CA GLU A 75 0.69 11.46 7.47
C GLU A 75 -0.57 10.62 7.69
N LEU A 76 -1.40 11.01 8.67
CA LEU A 76 -2.75 10.51 8.86
C LEU A 76 -3.74 11.59 8.42
N ALA A 77 -4.35 11.40 7.26
CA ALA A 77 -5.46 12.23 6.77
C ALA A 77 -6.77 11.57 7.18
N TYR A 78 -7.67 12.29 7.85
CA TYR A 78 -8.90 11.68 8.33
C TYR A 78 -10.10 12.63 8.43
N ARG A 79 -11.28 12.02 8.47
CA ARG A 79 -12.58 12.63 8.68
C ARG A 79 -13.32 11.86 9.76
N LEU A 80 -13.78 12.60 10.76
CA LEU A 80 -14.59 12.06 11.85
C LEU A 80 -16.08 12.08 11.48
N GLU A 81 -16.85 11.22 12.13
CA GLU A 81 -18.31 11.12 11.92
C GLU A 81 -18.98 12.47 12.18
N GLY A 82 -19.83 12.91 11.23
CA GLY A 82 -20.54 14.18 11.31
C GLY A 82 -19.73 15.41 10.88
N ASP A 83 -18.43 15.28 10.62
CA ASP A 83 -17.58 16.37 10.14
C ASP A 83 -17.25 16.19 8.65
N ARG A 84 -17.26 17.28 7.87
CA ARG A 84 -16.82 17.28 6.47
C ARG A 84 -15.36 17.73 6.31
N THR A 85 -14.75 18.21 7.39
CA THR A 85 -13.40 18.74 7.39
C THR A 85 -12.40 17.59 7.42
N ILE A 86 -11.44 17.62 6.48
CA ILE A 86 -10.31 16.69 6.49
C ILE A 86 -9.25 17.26 7.41
N ARG A 87 -8.81 16.46 8.39
CA ARG A 87 -7.71 16.77 9.29
C ARG A 87 -6.47 15.99 8.89
N HIS A 88 -5.31 16.56 9.15
CA HIS A 88 -4.02 15.97 8.85
C HIS A 88 -3.18 15.96 10.12
N GLU A 89 -2.64 14.82 10.50
CA GLU A 89 -1.63 14.68 11.55
C GLU A 89 -0.38 14.02 10.97
N ILE A 90 0.82 14.39 11.44
CA ILE A 90 2.10 13.85 10.98
C ILE A 90 2.86 13.23 12.15
N PHE A 91 3.54 12.13 11.88
CA PHE A 91 4.34 11.40 12.86
C PHE A 91 5.71 11.03 12.30
N ALA A 92 6.72 10.95 13.17
CA ALA A 92 8.06 10.51 12.78
C ALA A 92 8.10 8.99 12.61
N GLY A 93 7.27 8.26 13.37
CA GLY A 93 7.24 6.81 13.37
C GLY A 93 5.87 6.21 13.04
N THR A 94 5.88 4.97 12.54
CA THR A 94 4.66 4.17 12.35
C THR A 94 3.94 3.92 13.68
N ALA A 95 4.68 3.71 14.77
CA ALA A 95 4.11 3.44 16.09
C ALA A 95 3.23 4.59 16.60
N GLU A 96 3.70 5.82 16.43
CA GLU A 96 2.96 7.05 16.79
C GLU A 96 1.72 7.21 15.90
N ALA A 97 1.85 6.97 14.59
CA ALA A 97 0.72 6.99 13.67
C ALA A 97 -0.35 5.94 14.04
N SER A 98 0.07 4.72 14.41
CA SER A 98 -0.84 3.67 14.88
C SER A 98 -1.53 4.03 16.20
N LEU A 99 -0.81 4.66 17.14
CA LEU A 99 -1.40 5.17 18.38
C LEU A 99 -2.43 6.27 18.11
N ALA A 100 -2.18 7.15 17.13
CA ALA A 100 -3.13 8.17 16.73
C ALA A 100 -4.40 7.56 16.10
N VAL A 101 -4.25 6.55 15.24
CA VAL A 101 -5.40 5.80 14.68
C VAL A 101 -6.21 5.16 15.81
N ALA A 102 -5.54 4.51 16.77
CA ALA A 102 -6.20 3.91 17.92
C ALA A 102 -6.98 4.92 18.77
N ARG A 103 -6.36 6.08 19.04
CA ARG A 103 -6.97 7.18 19.78
C ARG A 103 -8.22 7.74 19.07
N LEU A 104 -8.15 7.92 17.76
CA LEU A 104 -9.19 8.60 16.97
C LEU A 104 -10.36 7.67 16.58
N PHE A 105 -10.09 6.39 16.38
CA PHE A 105 -11.06 5.42 15.85
C PHE A 105 -11.38 4.29 16.83
N GLY A 106 -10.76 4.26 18.02
CA GLY A 106 -11.00 3.21 19.02
C GLY A 106 -10.45 1.84 18.63
N GLU A 107 -9.57 1.78 17.64
CA GLU A 107 -8.94 0.54 17.17
C GLU A 107 -7.77 0.17 18.07
N ILE A 108 -7.73 -1.06 18.58
CA ILE A 108 -6.64 -1.48 19.46
C ILE A 108 -5.41 -1.77 18.59
N PRO A 109 -4.24 -1.14 18.83
CA PRO A 109 -3.02 -1.50 18.12
C PRO A 109 -2.70 -2.96 18.38
N SER A 110 -2.61 -3.77 17.33
CA SER A 110 -2.10 -5.13 17.42
C SER A 110 -0.68 -5.09 17.98
N LYS A 111 -0.54 -5.67 19.16
CA LYS A 111 0.63 -5.58 20.05
C LYS A 111 1.84 -6.27 19.41
N SER A 112 2.79 -5.50 18.87
CA SER A 112 4.18 -5.95 18.70
C SER A 112 5.13 -4.79 19.00
N ILE A 113 5.12 -4.35 20.26
CA ILE A 113 6.18 -3.51 20.83
C ILE A 113 6.98 -4.43 21.74
N LEU A 114 8.29 -4.51 21.52
CA LEU A 114 9.44 -4.79 22.39
C LEU A 114 10.53 -5.24 21.39
N THR A 115 11.65 -4.54 21.18
CA THR A 115 12.69 -4.30 22.19
C THR A 115 13.65 -3.20 21.68
N GLU A 116 13.87 -2.17 22.49
CA GLU A 116 15.11 -1.39 22.45
C GLU A 116 16.12 -2.07 23.38
N GLU A 117 17.37 -2.30 22.95
CA GLU A 117 18.57 -2.14 23.78
C GLU A 117 19.90 -2.40 23.01
N SER A 118 20.80 -1.41 23.08
CA SER A 118 22.28 -1.43 22.97
C SER A 118 22.98 -1.33 21.58
N PRO A 119 23.73 -0.24 21.28
CA PRO A 119 24.16 0.11 19.91
C PRO A 119 25.52 -0.44 19.43
N GLU A 120 26.23 -1.31 20.17
CA GLU A 120 27.60 -1.73 19.78
C GLU A 120 27.73 -3.19 19.30
N ALA A 121 26.71 -4.03 19.51
CA ALA A 121 26.65 -5.37 18.93
C ALA A 121 26.01 -5.40 17.53
N ASP A 122 25.51 -4.25 17.07
CA ASP A 122 24.52 -4.17 16.00
C ASP A 122 25.11 -4.14 14.58
N VAL A 123 26.35 -3.72 14.36
CA VAL A 123 26.85 -3.52 12.98
C VAL A 123 27.10 -4.85 12.24
N ALA A 124 27.56 -5.87 12.97
CA ALA A 124 27.79 -7.21 12.43
C ALA A 124 26.46 -7.99 12.28
N ALA A 125 25.50 -7.78 13.19
CA ALA A 125 24.17 -8.37 13.11
C ALA A 125 23.31 -7.70 12.03
N LEU A 126 23.38 -6.37 11.87
CA LEU A 126 22.75 -5.62 10.77
C LEU A 126 23.25 -6.08 9.41
N SER A 127 24.57 -6.28 9.26
CA SER A 127 25.15 -6.78 8.00
C SER A 127 24.68 -8.19 7.66
N ALA A 128 24.47 -9.06 8.66
CA ALA A 128 23.88 -10.39 8.46
C ALA A 128 22.39 -10.32 8.10
N LEU A 129 21.62 -9.40 8.70
CA LEU A 129 20.21 -9.14 8.38
C LEU A 129 20.01 -8.60 6.95
N PHE A 130 20.93 -7.76 6.45
CA PHE A 130 20.90 -7.30 5.05
C PHE A 130 21.39 -8.36 4.05
N ALA A 131 22.25 -9.29 4.47
CA ALA A 131 22.73 -10.40 3.63
C ALA A 131 21.73 -11.55 3.53
N THR A 132 20.80 -11.67 4.48
CA THR A 132 19.68 -12.63 4.44
C THR A 132 18.34 -11.90 4.50
N SER A 133 18.13 -10.93 3.62
CA SER A 133 16.77 -10.52 3.28
C SER A 133 16.16 -11.55 2.33
N ASP A 134 15.82 -12.74 2.85
CA ASP A 134 14.62 -13.43 2.35
C ASP A 134 13.51 -12.38 2.46
N PRO A 135 12.77 -12.01 1.39
CA PRO A 135 11.91 -10.82 1.40
C PRO A 135 10.94 -10.96 2.56
N ALA A 136 11.33 -10.32 3.67
CA ALA A 136 10.76 -10.58 4.96
C ALA A 136 9.29 -10.36 4.78
N ARG A 137 8.51 -11.42 5.04
CA ARG A 137 7.05 -11.43 5.02
C ARG A 137 6.59 -10.05 5.46
N ARG A 138 6.23 -9.22 4.47
CA ARG A 138 5.65 -7.91 4.73
C ARG A 138 4.55 -8.20 5.73
N HIS A 139 4.44 -7.44 6.81
CA HIS A 139 3.38 -7.70 7.79
C HIS A 139 2.04 -7.53 7.07
N ARG A 140 1.50 -8.64 6.55
CA ARG A 140 0.31 -8.70 5.72
C ARG A 140 -0.83 -8.84 6.71
N GLU A 141 -1.61 -7.79 6.85
CA GLU A 141 -2.85 -7.84 7.62
C GLU A 141 -3.83 -8.65 6.79
N TYR A 142 -4.08 -9.88 7.24
CA TYR A 142 -5.02 -10.76 6.58
C TYR A 142 -6.38 -10.71 7.26
N GLU A 143 -7.42 -10.48 6.46
CA GLU A 143 -8.80 -10.68 6.87
C GLU A 143 -9.07 -12.18 6.98
N VAL A 144 -9.52 -12.62 8.15
CA VAL A 144 -9.72 -14.04 8.48
C VAL A 144 -11.10 -14.57 8.06
N ASP A 145 -12.05 -13.69 7.74
CA ASP A 145 -13.40 -14.11 7.38
C ASP A 145 -13.59 -14.25 5.86
N GLN A 146 -14.42 -15.22 5.46
CA GLN A 146 -14.87 -15.44 4.08
C GLN A 146 -13.77 -15.62 3.01
N SER A 147 -12.52 -15.90 3.40
CA SER A 147 -11.37 -15.95 2.49
C SER A 147 -11.51 -16.95 1.35
N ALA A 148 -12.04 -18.15 1.62
CA ALA A 148 -12.32 -19.14 0.59
C ALA A 148 -13.44 -18.71 -0.37
N ASP A 149 -14.45 -17.99 0.13
CA ASP A 149 -15.54 -17.47 -0.70
C ASP A 149 -15.09 -16.27 -1.54
N HIS A 150 -14.23 -15.42 -0.98
CA HIS A 150 -13.57 -14.34 -1.72
C HIS A 150 -12.75 -14.89 -2.89
N ALA A 151 -11.92 -15.91 -2.64
CA ALA A 151 -11.16 -16.57 -3.70
C ALA A 151 -12.06 -17.14 -4.82
N ARG A 152 -13.20 -17.75 -4.45
CA ARG A 152 -14.18 -18.24 -5.43
C ARG A 152 -14.78 -17.10 -6.26
N ARG A 153 -15.09 -15.95 -5.66
CA ARG A 153 -15.62 -14.78 -6.37
C ARG A 153 -14.62 -14.23 -7.38
N VAL A 154 -13.35 -14.08 -6.97
CA VAL A 154 -12.26 -13.61 -7.84
C VAL A 154 -12.11 -14.52 -9.06
N LEU A 155 -12.01 -15.84 -8.85
CA LEU A 155 -11.88 -16.79 -9.96
C LEU A 155 -13.11 -16.84 -10.89
N ARG A 156 -14.32 -16.64 -10.35
CA ARG A 156 -15.54 -16.63 -11.17
C ARG A 156 -15.64 -15.40 -12.07
N ARG A 157 -15.12 -14.26 -11.59
CA ARG A 157 -15.10 -12.99 -12.32
C ARG A 157 -14.03 -12.97 -13.43
N ALA A 158 -13.03 -13.83 -13.35
CA ALA A 158 -11.98 -13.95 -14.36
C ALA A 158 -12.55 -14.38 -15.72
N GLU A 159 -12.47 -13.47 -16.68
CA GLU A 159 -12.94 -13.64 -18.06
C GLU A 159 -11.83 -14.09 -19.02
N ASN A 160 -10.56 -14.06 -18.61
CA ASN A 160 -9.43 -14.52 -19.42
C ASN A 160 -9.42 -16.05 -19.60
N THR A 161 -9.03 -16.49 -20.80
CA THR A 161 -8.99 -17.92 -21.16
C THR A 161 -7.94 -18.70 -20.37
N ASP A 162 -6.85 -18.05 -19.99
CA ASP A 162 -5.72 -18.59 -19.22
C ASP A 162 -5.86 -18.36 -17.70
N ARG A 163 -7.09 -18.15 -17.21
CA ARG A 163 -7.37 -17.99 -15.78
C ARG A 163 -6.90 -19.20 -14.96
N PRO A 164 -6.59 -19.02 -13.65
CA PRO A 164 -6.12 -20.10 -12.81
C PRO A 164 -7.05 -21.32 -12.83
N GLY A 165 -6.47 -22.50 -13.03
CA GLY A 165 -7.22 -23.74 -13.22
C GLY A 165 -7.72 -24.39 -11.92
N GLU A 166 -8.37 -25.55 -12.06
CA GLU A 166 -8.97 -26.31 -10.94
C GLU A 166 -7.98 -26.65 -9.82
N ARG A 167 -6.69 -26.80 -10.14
CA ARG A 167 -5.63 -27.03 -9.15
C ARG A 167 -5.51 -25.87 -8.15
N VAL A 168 -5.51 -24.64 -8.66
CA VAL A 168 -5.42 -23.42 -7.84
C VAL A 168 -6.73 -23.20 -7.09
N ALA A 169 -7.87 -23.37 -7.77
CA ALA A 169 -9.18 -23.31 -7.14
C ALA A 169 -9.31 -24.28 -5.96
N ARG A 170 -8.78 -25.50 -6.09
CA ARG A 170 -8.76 -26.51 -5.01
C ARG A 170 -7.94 -26.08 -3.80
N ARG A 171 -6.76 -25.50 -4.01
CA ARG A 171 -5.93 -24.97 -2.92
C ARG A 171 -6.62 -23.82 -2.21
N LEU A 172 -7.26 -22.93 -2.95
CA LEU A 172 -7.97 -21.77 -2.37
C LEU A 172 -9.22 -22.15 -1.56
N ARG A 173 -9.73 -23.39 -1.67
CA ARG A 173 -10.79 -23.87 -0.78
C ARG A 173 -10.36 -23.97 0.68
N SER A 174 -9.06 -24.09 0.94
CA SER A 174 -8.48 -24.06 2.29
C SER A 174 -7.91 -22.70 2.66
N ALA A 175 -8.28 -21.62 1.96
CA ALA A 175 -7.89 -20.27 2.34
C ALA A 175 -8.61 -19.87 3.64
N TYR A 176 -7.83 -19.56 4.66
CA TYR A 176 -8.29 -19.11 5.97
C TYR A 176 -8.24 -17.60 6.09
N ALA A 177 -7.22 -16.95 5.53
CA ALA A 177 -7.10 -15.50 5.59
C ALA A 177 -6.74 -14.92 4.22
N HIS A 178 -7.13 -13.68 3.93
CA HIS A 178 -6.81 -13.02 2.67
C HIS A 178 -6.48 -11.54 2.84
N GLN A 179 -5.66 -11.01 1.95
CA GLN A 179 -5.34 -9.59 1.88
C GLN A 179 -5.44 -9.15 0.43
N ILE A 180 -6.06 -7.99 0.21
CA ILE A 180 -6.14 -7.35 -1.11
C ILE A 180 -5.23 -6.13 -1.07
N THR A 181 -4.27 -6.06 -1.99
CA THR A 181 -3.41 -4.89 -2.13
C THR A 181 -3.43 -4.41 -3.57
N GLN A 182 -3.53 -3.11 -3.79
CA GLN A 182 -3.39 -2.55 -5.13
C GLN A 182 -1.91 -2.36 -5.44
N ALA A 183 -1.44 -3.00 -6.52
CA ALA A 183 -0.05 -2.94 -6.92
C ALA A 183 0.23 -1.64 -7.69
N PHE A 184 0.63 -0.59 -6.97
CA PHE A 184 1.05 0.66 -7.58
C PHE A 184 2.46 0.53 -8.16
N GLY A 185 2.54 0.46 -9.49
CA GLY A 185 3.81 0.43 -10.20
C GLY A 185 3.57 0.38 -11.70
N GLY A 186 3.75 1.51 -12.38
CA GLY A 186 3.61 1.60 -13.83
C GLY A 186 2.20 1.96 -14.27
N ARG A 187 1.75 3.16 -13.92
CA ARG A 187 0.73 3.87 -14.71
C ARG A 187 1.32 4.05 -16.11
N GLN A 188 1.02 3.13 -17.03
CA GLN A 188 1.31 3.33 -18.44
C GLN A 188 0.24 4.29 -18.97
N CYS A 189 0.39 5.58 -18.65
CA CYS A 189 -0.31 6.62 -19.40
C CYS A 189 0.18 6.50 -20.85
N LEU A 190 -0.64 5.93 -21.73
CA LEU A 190 -0.38 6.03 -23.16
C LEU A 190 -0.52 7.50 -23.52
N ALA A 191 0.51 8.06 -24.13
CA ALA A 191 0.62 9.48 -24.47
C ALA A 191 -0.38 9.97 -25.56
N ASP A 192 -1.49 9.24 -25.77
CA ASP A 192 -2.40 9.43 -26.89
C ASP A 192 -3.88 9.56 -26.47
N GLY A 193 -4.12 10.30 -25.39
CA GLY A 193 -5.43 10.92 -25.11
C GLY A 193 -6.63 9.98 -24.84
N ARG A 194 -6.44 8.66 -24.78
CA ARG A 194 -7.49 7.69 -24.43
C ARG A 194 -6.99 6.68 -23.41
N ASP A 195 -7.06 7.09 -22.14
CA ASP A 195 -6.70 6.28 -20.97
C ASP A 195 -7.58 5.02 -20.89
N ALA A 196 -7.06 3.89 -21.35
CA ALA A 196 -7.51 2.61 -20.82
C ALA A 196 -6.97 2.50 -19.40
N GLY A 197 -7.77 2.88 -18.40
CA GLY A 197 -7.41 2.74 -17.00
C GLY A 197 -7.23 1.26 -16.68
N PHE A 198 -5.99 0.84 -16.42
CA PHE A 198 -5.70 -0.48 -15.86
C PHE A 198 -5.48 -0.34 -14.35
N SER A 199 -6.13 -1.20 -13.58
CA SER A 199 -5.88 -1.41 -12.16
C SER A 199 -5.34 -2.82 -11.96
N LEU A 200 -4.30 -2.97 -11.13
CA LEU A 200 -3.69 -4.24 -10.79
C LEU A 200 -3.80 -4.48 -9.28
N TYR A 201 -4.37 -5.61 -8.88
CA TYR A 201 -4.55 -5.99 -7.49
C TYR A 201 -3.89 -7.35 -7.22
N GLU A 202 -3.18 -7.45 -6.11
CA GLU A 202 -2.75 -8.72 -5.52
C GLU A 202 -3.79 -9.18 -4.49
N HIS A 203 -4.29 -10.39 -4.65
CA HIS A 203 -5.11 -11.12 -3.68
C HIS A 203 -4.24 -12.21 -3.07
N ALA A 204 -3.66 -11.93 -1.91
CA ALA A 204 -2.86 -12.88 -1.15
C ALA A 204 -3.76 -13.71 -0.24
N PHE A 205 -3.57 -15.03 -0.22
CA PHE A 205 -4.34 -15.95 0.60
C PHE A 205 -3.40 -16.81 1.46
N VAL A 206 -3.71 -16.89 2.75
CA VAL A 206 -3.08 -17.83 3.69
C VAL A 206 -3.92 -19.09 3.73
N LEU A 207 -3.28 -20.23 3.52
CA LEU A 207 -3.89 -21.55 3.53
C LEU A 207 -3.76 -22.20 4.91
N LEU A 208 -4.62 -23.18 5.20
CA LEU A 208 -4.58 -23.96 6.45
C LEU A 208 -3.26 -24.73 6.66
N ASP A 209 -2.50 -25.02 5.59
CA ASP A 209 -1.18 -25.64 5.67
C ASP A 209 -0.05 -24.63 6.03
N GLY A 210 -0.41 -23.37 6.28
CA GLY A 210 0.53 -22.27 6.56
C GLY A 210 1.22 -21.72 5.31
N GLY A 211 0.91 -22.25 4.12
CA GLY A 211 1.36 -21.74 2.84
C GLY A 211 0.62 -20.48 2.42
N GLU A 212 1.26 -19.70 1.57
CA GLU A 212 0.68 -18.49 0.99
C GLU A 212 0.58 -18.63 -0.53
N ILE A 213 -0.50 -18.12 -1.11
CA ILE A 213 -0.70 -18.07 -2.55
C ILE A 213 -1.27 -16.71 -2.95
N SER A 214 -0.69 -16.08 -3.96
CA SER A 214 -1.18 -14.81 -4.51
C SER A 214 -1.87 -15.04 -5.86
N LEU A 215 -2.99 -14.36 -6.06
CA LEU A 215 -3.61 -14.15 -7.37
C LEU A 215 -3.48 -12.68 -7.76
N TRP A 216 -3.35 -12.42 -9.06
CA TRP A 216 -3.19 -11.08 -9.59
C TRP A 216 -4.38 -10.74 -10.50
N GLU A 217 -5.23 -9.83 -10.05
CA GLU A 217 -6.40 -9.33 -10.80
C GLU A 217 -6.04 -8.06 -11.57
N VAL A 218 -6.32 -8.05 -12.87
CA VAL A 218 -6.24 -6.88 -13.74
C VAL A 218 -7.66 -6.45 -14.07
N GLU A 219 -8.05 -5.26 -13.64
CA GLU A 219 -9.30 -4.63 -14.06
C GLU A 219 -9.00 -3.58 -15.14
N HIS A 220 -9.73 -3.62 -16.26
CA HIS A 220 -9.57 -2.63 -17.33
C HIS A 220 -10.82 -2.45 -18.19
N THR A 221 -10.83 -1.39 -19.01
CA THR A 221 -11.85 -1.13 -20.05
C THR A 221 -11.29 -1.24 -21.47
N ALA A 222 -10.08 -1.79 -21.63
CA ALA A 222 -9.44 -2.05 -22.93
C ALA A 222 -10.05 -3.22 -23.72
N THR A 223 -11.37 -3.34 -23.77
CA THR A 223 -12.08 -4.30 -24.61
C THR A 223 -12.62 -3.61 -25.88
N PRO A 224 -12.92 -4.35 -26.96
CA PRO A 224 -13.49 -3.78 -28.18
C PRO A 224 -14.82 -3.04 -27.96
N ASP A 225 -15.59 -3.47 -26.97
CA ASP A 225 -16.89 -2.89 -26.58
C ASP A 225 -16.80 -1.87 -25.43
N GLY A 226 -15.60 -1.64 -24.88
CA GLY A 226 -15.36 -0.70 -23.77
C GLY A 226 -15.93 -1.13 -22.42
N ARG A 227 -16.43 -2.36 -22.29
CA ARG A 227 -16.92 -2.91 -21.02
C ARG A 227 -15.78 -3.13 -20.01
N HIS A 228 -16.14 -3.07 -18.73
CA HIS A 228 -15.25 -3.51 -17.66
C HIS A 228 -14.95 -5.01 -17.81
N MET A 229 -13.66 -5.34 -17.76
CA MET A 229 -13.10 -6.67 -17.92
C MET A 229 -12.19 -6.96 -16.75
N CYS A 230 -12.25 -8.20 -16.27
CA CYS A 230 -11.42 -8.70 -15.18
C CYS A 230 -10.66 -9.93 -15.64
N GLU A 231 -9.34 -9.83 -15.62
CA GLU A 231 -8.43 -10.93 -15.92
C GLU A 231 -7.70 -11.33 -14.63
N VAL A 232 -7.56 -12.62 -14.34
CA VAL A 232 -6.86 -13.11 -13.14
C VAL A 232 -5.71 -14.03 -13.53
N TYR A 233 -4.57 -13.88 -12.86
CA TYR A 233 -3.33 -14.61 -13.16
C TYR A 233 -2.68 -15.17 -11.89
N GLU A 234 -1.94 -16.28 -12.03
CA GLU A 234 -1.18 -16.89 -10.92
C GLU A 234 0.08 -16.09 -10.54
N THR A 235 0.57 -15.18 -11.39
CA THR A 235 1.81 -14.42 -11.13
C THR A 235 1.71 -12.96 -11.61
N GLU A 236 2.42 -12.08 -10.90
CA GLU A 236 2.49 -10.64 -11.22
C GLU A 236 3.07 -10.41 -12.62
N ALA A 237 4.12 -11.15 -12.98
CA ALA A 237 4.82 -10.99 -14.24
C ALA A 237 3.89 -11.27 -15.43
N VAL A 238 3.04 -12.31 -15.33
CA VAL A 238 2.06 -12.64 -16.36
C VAL A 238 0.96 -11.57 -16.42
N ALA A 239 0.44 -11.12 -15.27
CA ALA A 239 -0.55 -10.04 -15.23
C ALA A 239 -0.04 -8.75 -15.88
N ARG A 240 1.19 -8.33 -15.55
CA ARG A 240 1.84 -7.16 -16.16
C ARG A 240 2.15 -7.37 -17.65
N GLY A 241 2.47 -8.60 -18.04
CA GLY A 241 2.65 -8.97 -19.44
C GLY A 241 1.36 -8.80 -20.24
N ALA A 242 0.24 -9.31 -19.71
CA ALA A 242 -1.08 -9.17 -20.29
C ALA A 242 -1.49 -7.70 -20.43
N MET A 243 -1.32 -6.89 -19.37
CA MET A 243 -1.57 -5.43 -19.43
C MET A 243 -0.80 -4.76 -20.60
N LYS A 244 0.49 -5.09 -20.77
CA LYS A 244 1.31 -4.57 -21.88
C LYS A 244 0.82 -5.02 -23.25
N LEU A 245 0.37 -6.27 -23.40
CA LEU A 245 -0.20 -6.77 -24.65
C LEU A 245 -1.53 -6.06 -24.97
N ARG A 246 -2.43 -5.95 -24.01
CA ARG A 246 -3.73 -5.28 -24.19
C ARG A 246 -3.58 -3.78 -24.50
N ALA A 247 -2.54 -3.15 -23.95
CA ALA A 247 -2.19 -1.78 -24.30
C ALA A 247 -1.68 -1.63 -25.75
N ARG A 248 -1.17 -2.70 -26.38
CA ARG A 248 -0.65 -2.70 -27.77
C ARG A 248 -1.64 -3.17 -28.83
N VAL A 249 -2.59 -4.04 -28.47
CA VAL A 249 -3.54 -4.69 -29.42
C VAL A 249 -4.76 -3.79 -29.69
N ARG A 250 -4.55 -2.47 -29.76
CA ARG A 250 -5.58 -1.53 -30.18
C ARG A 250 -5.33 -1.05 -31.60
#